data_AF-A0A1G0LP76-F1
#
_entry.id   AF-A0A1G0LP76-F1
#
_cell.length_a   1.000
_cell.length_b   1.000
_cell.length_c   1.000
_cell.angle_alpha   90.00
_cell.angle_beta   90.00
_cell.angle_gamma   90.00
#
_symmetry.space_group_name_H-M   'P 1'
#
loop_
_entity.id
_entity.type
_entity.pdbx_description
1 polymer ?
#
loop_
_entity_poly.entity_id
_entity_poly.type
_entity_poly.pdbx_seq_one_letter_code
_entity_poly.pdbx_strand_id
1 'polypeptide(L)'
;MAGLAALTRSIGVAVIAGVAASLFLARRRAAAGGAAGAAALVLLPWLAWTAAHKGGVDRAVAANYGTYGDLLAQGGASWIGPGSLLEFARPLAAVALPPGPRWLVALLAVPALVALAAGARALLARAPAAGWMLLAYLAIVAVWPYAPDRFLWAALPWLACAFTLGVADLVGRTAAARWVRAAGWTAAAVVALGFLPRQAVGLARGAATSTQRGISATFEELLPWIRAATDSSAIIAGEDEALLWLYTGRRAVPSFVWRVRGRAAESLGPDTLRAYLLRTGATHLVLTGGGSDAAQTINDLLGRHPGFLRVVRSWPRPMLAFEVQRP
;
A
#
# COMPACT_ATOMS: atom_id res chain seq x y z
N MET A 1 7.10 -19.25 -12.85
CA MET A 1 6.96 -18.81 -11.43
C MET A 1 7.15 -17.31 -11.25
N ALA A 2 8.30 -16.71 -11.58
CA ALA A 2 8.50 -15.26 -11.38
C ALA A 2 7.47 -14.38 -12.14
N GLY A 3 7.14 -14.72 -13.39
CA GLY A 3 6.05 -14.05 -14.13
C GLY A 3 4.67 -14.20 -13.48
N LEU A 4 4.37 -15.38 -12.92
CA LEU A 4 3.11 -15.61 -12.19
C LEU A 4 3.03 -14.78 -10.92
N ALA A 5 4.12 -14.68 -10.16
CA ALA A 5 4.20 -13.83 -8.98
C ALA A 5 3.90 -12.35 -9.32
N ALA A 6 4.43 -11.88 -10.45
CA ALA A 6 4.17 -10.52 -10.96
C ALA A 6 2.72 -10.31 -11.43
N LEU A 7 2.04 -11.35 -11.95
CA LEU A 7 0.61 -11.29 -12.27
C LEU A 7 -0.27 -11.29 -11.00
N THR A 8 0.11 -12.02 -9.96
CA THR A 8 -0.62 -11.99 -8.68
C THR A 8 -0.50 -10.63 -8.00
N ARG A 9 0.69 -10.02 -8.05
CA ARG A 9 0.93 -8.67 -7.54
C ARG A 9 2.08 -8.05 -8.31
N SER A 10 1.86 -6.86 -8.87
CA SER A 10 2.82 -6.15 -9.73
C SER A 10 4.23 -6.04 -9.12
N ILE A 11 4.36 -5.89 -7.81
CA ILE A 11 5.67 -5.84 -7.12
C ILE A 11 6.49 -7.13 -7.27
N GLY A 12 5.87 -8.25 -7.68
CA GLY A 12 6.52 -9.49 -8.05
C GLY A 12 7.53 -9.35 -9.19
N VAL A 13 7.54 -8.23 -9.93
CA VAL A 13 8.62 -7.92 -10.88
C VAL A 13 10.00 -7.89 -10.22
N ALA A 14 10.08 -7.61 -8.91
CA ALA A 14 11.31 -7.67 -8.13
C ALA A 14 11.95 -9.08 -8.16
N VAL A 15 11.14 -10.14 -8.23
CA VAL A 15 11.63 -11.52 -8.36
C VAL A 15 12.29 -11.73 -9.72
N ILE A 16 11.68 -11.20 -10.79
CA ILE A 16 12.22 -11.27 -12.15
C ILE A 16 13.57 -10.52 -12.20
N ALA A 17 13.60 -9.31 -11.67
CA ALA A 17 14.82 -8.50 -11.58
C ALA A 17 15.91 -9.20 -10.78
N GLY A 18 15.57 -9.78 -9.63
CA GLY A 18 16.51 -10.52 -8.78
C GLY A 18 17.14 -11.72 -9.48
N VAL A 19 16.32 -12.56 -10.12
CA VAL A 19 16.78 -13.73 -10.87
C VAL A 19 17.64 -13.29 -12.06
N ALA A 20 17.17 -12.36 -12.88
CA ALA A 20 17.89 -11.89 -14.06
C ALA A 20 19.23 -11.25 -13.69
N ALA A 21 19.26 -10.36 -12.69
CA ALA A 21 20.48 -9.72 -12.21
C ALA A 21 21.48 -10.75 -11.66
N SER A 22 21.01 -11.72 -10.85
CA SER A 22 21.88 -12.76 -10.30
C SER A 22 22.55 -13.61 -11.39
N LEU A 23 21.79 -14.03 -12.41
CA LEU A 23 22.32 -14.83 -13.52
C LEU A 23 23.24 -14.00 -14.42
N PHE A 24 22.88 -12.74 -14.69
CA PHE A 24 23.68 -11.84 -15.51
C PHE A 24 25.04 -11.55 -14.86
N LEU A 25 25.05 -11.23 -13.57
CA LEU A 25 26.28 -10.96 -12.80
C LEU A 25 27.13 -12.22 -12.60
N ALA A 26 26.50 -13.40 -12.54
CA ALA A 26 27.19 -14.69 -12.61
C ALA A 26 27.68 -15.05 -14.03
N ARG A 27 27.65 -14.11 -14.98
CA ARG A 27 28.03 -14.27 -16.40
C ARG A 27 27.21 -15.30 -17.18
N ARG A 28 26.06 -15.74 -16.65
CA ARG A 28 25.11 -16.66 -17.31
C ARG A 28 24.08 -15.89 -18.14
N ARG A 29 24.56 -15.07 -19.08
CA ARG A 29 23.73 -14.11 -19.84
C ARG A 29 22.58 -14.76 -20.63
N ALA A 30 22.83 -15.91 -21.26
CA ALA A 30 21.78 -16.63 -21.98
C ALA A 30 20.66 -17.11 -21.05
N ALA A 31 21.00 -17.62 -19.86
CA ALA A 31 20.01 -18.03 -18.86
C ALA A 31 19.26 -16.81 -18.28
N ALA A 32 19.94 -15.68 -18.08
CA ALA A 32 19.30 -14.43 -17.66
C ALA A 32 18.27 -13.97 -18.70
N GLY A 33 18.66 -13.98 -19.99
CA GLY A 33 17.78 -13.67 -21.11
C GLY A 33 16.59 -14.64 -21.21
N GLY A 34 16.83 -15.95 -21.05
CA GLY A 34 15.77 -16.96 -21.04
C GLY A 34 14.79 -16.77 -19.87
N ALA A 35 15.28 -16.48 -18.67
CA ALA A 35 14.44 -16.21 -17.51
C ALA A 35 13.59 -14.93 -17.67
N ALA A 36 14.20 -13.85 -18.16
CA ALA A 36 13.50 -12.59 -18.43
C ALA A 36 12.48 -12.76 -19.58
N GLY A 37 12.86 -13.46 -20.65
CA GLY A 37 11.98 -13.77 -21.78
C GLY A 37 10.78 -14.62 -21.37
N ALA A 38 10.99 -15.68 -20.59
CA ALA A 38 9.90 -16.50 -20.06
C ALA A 38 8.95 -15.70 -19.16
N ALA A 39 9.48 -14.78 -18.34
CA ALA A 39 8.65 -13.89 -17.54
C ALA A 39 7.88 -12.88 -18.41
N ALA A 40 8.51 -12.34 -19.46
CA ALA A 40 7.88 -11.44 -20.41
C ALA A 40 6.74 -12.13 -21.17
N LEU A 41 6.90 -13.37 -21.61
CA LEU A 41 5.83 -14.14 -22.27
C LEU A 41 4.57 -14.27 -21.41
N VAL A 42 4.74 -14.32 -20.09
CA VAL A 42 3.61 -14.38 -19.13
C VAL A 42 3.00 -13.00 -18.89
N LEU A 43 3.82 -11.94 -18.83
CA LEU A 43 3.37 -10.59 -18.48
C LEU A 43 2.83 -9.80 -19.66
N LEU A 44 3.43 -9.93 -20.84
CA LEU A 44 3.12 -9.14 -22.02
C LEU A 44 1.65 -9.24 -22.45
N PRO A 45 0.98 -10.41 -22.42
CA PRO A 45 -0.44 -10.48 -22.78
C PRO A 45 -1.31 -9.60 -21.87
N TRP A 46 -1.06 -9.62 -20.56
CA TRP A 46 -1.78 -8.79 -19.60
C TRP A 46 -1.44 -7.30 -19.76
N LEU A 47 -0.17 -6.97 -19.97
CA LEU A 47 0.27 -5.59 -20.21
C LEU A 47 -0.32 -5.03 -21.52
N ALA A 48 -0.38 -5.83 -22.58
CA ALA A 48 -0.99 -5.45 -23.85
C ALA A 48 -2.51 -5.26 -23.69
N TRP A 49 -3.19 -6.18 -23.00
CA TRP A 49 -4.62 -6.06 -22.73
C TRP A 49 -4.94 -4.81 -21.91
N THR A 50 -4.23 -4.57 -20.81
CA THR A 50 -4.42 -3.37 -19.97
C THR A 50 -4.12 -2.08 -20.74
N ALA A 51 -3.06 -2.05 -21.56
CA ALA A 51 -2.75 -0.90 -22.40
C ALA A 51 -3.84 -0.61 -23.44
N ALA A 52 -4.44 -1.66 -24.03
CA ALA A 52 -5.53 -1.53 -24.99
C ALA A 52 -6.85 -1.07 -24.34
N HIS A 53 -7.10 -1.45 -23.08
CA HIS A 53 -8.37 -1.18 -22.39
C HIS A 53 -8.32 -0.03 -21.38
N LYS A 54 -7.16 0.63 -21.19
CA LYS A 54 -7.02 1.75 -20.23
C LYS A 54 -8.01 2.90 -20.45
N GLY A 55 -8.48 3.09 -21.69
CA GLY A 55 -9.46 4.12 -22.03
C GLY A 55 -10.87 3.89 -21.47
N GLY A 56 -11.17 2.67 -20.98
CA GLY A 56 -12.46 2.34 -20.37
C GLY A 56 -12.64 2.83 -18.93
N VAL A 57 -11.59 3.33 -18.29
CA VAL A 57 -11.63 3.82 -16.90
C VAL A 57 -11.91 5.33 -16.89
N ASP A 58 -12.92 5.77 -16.14
CA ASP A 58 -13.19 7.22 -15.97
C ASP A 58 -11.98 7.89 -15.30
N ARG A 59 -11.52 8.99 -15.90
CA ARG A 59 -10.33 9.73 -15.43
C ARG A 59 -10.46 10.22 -13.99
N ALA A 60 -11.68 10.47 -13.50
CA ALA A 60 -11.93 10.89 -12.12
C ALA A 60 -11.61 9.80 -11.09
N VAL A 61 -11.57 8.53 -11.49
CA VAL A 61 -11.23 7.38 -10.64
C VAL A 61 -9.96 6.67 -11.07
N ALA A 62 -9.19 7.25 -12.00
CA ALA A 62 -7.94 6.69 -12.50
C ALA A 62 -6.90 6.52 -11.38
N ALA A 63 -6.96 7.29 -10.29
CA ALA A 63 -6.09 7.09 -9.14
C ALA A 63 -6.36 5.77 -8.38
N ASN A 64 -7.57 5.21 -8.47
CA ASN A 64 -7.94 3.93 -7.86
C ASN A 64 -7.89 2.77 -8.86
N TYR A 65 -8.34 3.00 -10.11
CA TYR A 65 -8.59 1.95 -11.10
C TYR A 65 -7.76 2.10 -12.38
N GLY A 66 -6.96 3.16 -12.49
CA GLY A 66 -6.12 3.41 -13.65
C GLY A 66 -4.82 2.59 -13.64
N THR A 67 -3.94 2.92 -14.56
CA THR A 67 -2.63 2.30 -14.67
C THR A 67 -1.64 2.95 -13.72
N TYR A 68 -0.55 2.24 -13.38
CA TYR A 68 0.54 2.88 -12.64
C TYR A 68 1.11 4.10 -13.35
N GLY A 69 1.08 4.12 -14.70
CA GLY A 69 1.48 5.28 -15.50
C GLY A 69 0.67 6.54 -15.21
N ASP A 70 -0.64 6.40 -14.94
CA ASP A 70 -1.51 7.52 -14.59
C ASP A 70 -1.08 8.14 -13.24
N LEU A 71 -0.65 7.31 -12.29
CA LEU A 71 -0.13 7.77 -11.01
C LEU A 71 1.23 8.47 -11.15
N LEU A 72 2.13 7.96 -12.01
CA LEU A 72 3.41 8.62 -12.32
C LEU A 72 3.14 10.04 -12.87
N ALA A 73 2.21 10.14 -13.83
CA ALA A 73 1.89 11.38 -14.51
C ALA A 73 1.23 12.39 -13.55
N GLN A 74 0.37 11.93 -12.65
CA GLN A 74 -0.27 12.78 -11.63
C GLN A 74 0.73 13.26 -10.57
N GLY A 75 1.56 12.36 -10.04
CA GLY A 75 2.52 12.66 -8.98
C GLY A 75 3.61 13.64 -9.41
N GLY A 76 4.06 13.57 -10.67
CA GLY A 76 5.13 14.40 -11.20
C GLY A 76 6.49 14.14 -10.52
N ALA A 77 7.53 14.89 -10.87
CA ALA A 77 8.89 14.64 -10.36
C ALA A 77 9.05 14.86 -8.84
N SER A 78 8.15 15.62 -8.20
CA SER A 78 8.21 15.94 -6.76
C SER A 78 7.91 14.74 -5.85
N TRP A 79 7.47 13.62 -6.41
CA TRP A 79 7.19 12.38 -5.69
C TRP A 79 8.44 11.59 -5.26
N ILE A 80 9.60 11.85 -5.88
CA ILE A 80 10.91 11.25 -5.59
C ILE A 80 11.75 12.35 -4.97
N GLY A 81 12.11 12.19 -3.70
CA GLY A 81 12.90 13.17 -2.98
C GLY A 81 13.26 12.68 -1.57
N PRO A 82 13.99 13.47 -0.76
CA PRO A 82 14.40 13.05 0.58
C PRO A 82 13.24 12.60 1.49
N GLY A 83 12.05 13.20 1.30
CA GLY A 83 10.83 12.80 2.01
C GLY A 83 10.39 11.37 1.70
N SER A 84 10.62 10.84 0.50
CA SER A 84 10.22 9.47 0.15
C SER A 84 11.03 8.42 0.91
N LEU A 85 12.32 8.67 1.13
CA LEU A 85 13.18 7.79 1.93
C LEU A 85 12.77 7.80 3.42
N LEU A 86 12.37 8.96 3.94
CA LEU A 86 11.88 9.07 5.31
C LEU A 86 10.54 8.34 5.48
N GLU A 87 9.61 8.49 4.53
CA GLU A 87 8.34 7.76 4.53
C GLU A 87 8.54 6.25 4.39
N PHE A 88 9.50 5.82 3.58
CA PHE A 88 9.93 4.43 3.45
C PHE A 88 10.50 3.87 4.76
N ALA A 89 11.37 4.64 5.44
CA ALA A 89 11.99 4.22 6.69
C ALA A 89 11.02 4.24 7.88
N ARG A 90 10.01 5.11 7.86
CA ARG A 90 9.04 5.31 8.96
C ARG A 90 8.42 4.00 9.48
N PRO A 91 7.76 3.16 8.66
CA PRO A 91 7.18 1.90 9.14
C PRO A 91 8.23 0.90 9.65
N LEU A 92 9.44 0.86 9.06
CA LEU A 92 10.51 -0.01 9.57
C LEU A 92 10.97 0.45 10.96
N ALA A 93 11.19 1.75 11.16
CA ALA A 93 11.50 2.32 12.46
C ALA A 93 10.37 2.09 13.46
N ALA A 94 9.12 2.25 13.04
CA ALA A 94 7.93 2.04 13.85
C ALA A 94 7.70 0.58 14.27
N VAL A 95 8.34 -0.39 13.62
CA VAL A 95 8.26 -1.81 13.99
C VAL A 95 9.52 -2.27 14.74
N ALA A 96 10.69 -1.74 14.37
CA ALA A 96 11.98 -2.22 14.84
C ALA A 96 12.53 -1.46 16.05
N LEU A 97 12.33 -0.14 16.16
CA LEU A 97 13.03 0.68 17.16
C LEU A 97 12.12 1.01 18.34
N PRO A 98 12.57 1.14 19.59
CA PRO A 98 11.71 1.59 20.69
C PRO A 98 11.21 3.03 20.47
N PRO A 99 10.01 3.41 20.97
CA PRO A 99 9.53 4.78 20.88
C PRO A 99 10.42 5.73 21.71
N GLY A 100 10.59 6.96 21.25
CA GLY A 100 11.42 7.95 21.93
C GLY A 100 11.63 9.23 21.13
N PRO A 101 12.41 10.20 21.64
CA PRO A 101 12.73 11.41 20.90
C PRO A 101 13.53 11.07 19.64
N ARG A 102 13.36 11.88 18.57
CA ARG A 102 13.90 11.60 17.23
C ARG A 102 15.41 11.33 17.22
N TRP A 103 16.18 12.04 18.03
CA TRP A 103 17.63 11.86 18.11
C TRP A 103 18.02 10.48 18.67
N LEU A 104 17.27 9.98 19.66
CA LEU A 104 17.53 8.67 20.25
C LEU A 104 17.15 7.56 19.27
N VAL A 105 16.01 7.70 18.60
CA VAL A 105 15.60 6.76 17.54
C VAL A 105 16.64 6.71 16.43
N ALA A 106 17.16 7.87 16.00
CA ALA A 106 18.22 7.94 14.99
C ALA A 106 19.51 7.25 15.46
N LEU A 107 19.93 7.49 16.71
CA LEU A 107 21.11 6.84 17.30
C LEU A 107 20.96 5.31 17.35
N LEU A 108 19.81 4.82 17.81
CA LEU A 108 19.50 3.39 17.91
C LEU A 108 19.30 2.72 16.54
N ALA A 109 18.93 3.49 15.50
CA ALA A 109 18.80 2.99 14.14
C ALA A 109 20.14 2.59 13.51
N VAL A 110 21.23 3.30 13.86
CA VAL A 110 22.56 3.08 13.27
C VAL A 110 23.03 1.61 13.37
N PRO A 111 23.10 0.97 14.56
CA PRO A 111 23.53 -0.42 14.66
C PRO A 111 22.58 -1.37 13.90
N ALA A 112 21.28 -1.10 13.90
CA ALA A 112 20.31 -1.91 13.17
C ALA A 112 20.51 -1.83 11.63
N LEU A 113 20.80 -0.64 11.12
CA LEU A 113 21.13 -0.41 9.71
C LEU A 113 22.46 -1.08 9.31
N VAL A 114 23.47 -1.02 10.18
CA VAL A 114 24.76 -1.71 9.96
C VAL A 114 24.55 -3.23 9.87
N ALA A 115 23.77 -3.80 10.78
CA ALA A 115 23.41 -5.22 10.72
C ALA A 115 22.64 -5.55 9.44
N LEU A 116 21.63 -4.75 9.07
CA LEU A 116 20.88 -4.97 7.84
C LEU A 116 21.76 -4.91 6.59
N ALA A 117 22.71 -3.97 6.53
CA ALA A 117 23.66 -3.84 5.42
C ALA A 117 24.62 -5.04 5.33
N ALA A 118 25.19 -5.47 6.47
CA ALA A 118 26.03 -6.67 6.54
C ALA A 118 25.24 -7.93 6.09
N GLY A 119 23.99 -8.01 6.52
CA GLY A 119 23.02 -9.04 6.15
C GLY A 119 22.69 -9.07 4.66
N ALA A 120 22.38 -7.92 4.07
CA ALA A 120 22.10 -7.78 2.64
C ALA A 120 23.32 -8.21 1.81
N ARG A 121 24.53 -7.82 2.22
CA ARG A 121 25.77 -8.28 1.60
C ARG A 121 25.93 -9.80 1.70
N ALA A 122 25.66 -10.39 2.85
CA ALA A 122 25.69 -11.85 3.03
C ALA A 122 24.65 -12.55 2.15
N LEU A 123 23.45 -11.99 2.04
CA LEU A 123 22.38 -12.52 1.20
C LEU A 123 22.77 -12.45 -0.29
N LEU A 124 23.35 -11.34 -0.75
CA LEU A 124 23.89 -11.21 -2.11
C LEU A 124 24.99 -12.23 -2.41
N ALA A 125 25.83 -12.57 -1.43
CA ALA A 125 26.89 -13.54 -1.61
C ALA A 125 26.38 -15.00 -1.60
N ARG A 126 25.45 -15.34 -0.71
CA ARG A 126 24.99 -16.73 -0.47
C ARG A 126 23.75 -17.12 -1.28
N ALA A 127 22.90 -16.16 -1.59
CA ALA A 127 21.64 -16.34 -2.31
C ALA A 127 21.39 -15.11 -3.22
N PRO A 128 22.22 -14.90 -4.26
CA PRO A 128 22.23 -13.66 -5.04
C PRO A 128 20.86 -13.31 -5.64
N ALA A 129 20.08 -14.30 -6.08
CA ALA A 129 18.72 -14.06 -6.59
C ALA A 129 17.81 -13.43 -5.52
N ALA A 130 17.87 -13.91 -4.27
CA ALA A 130 17.09 -13.35 -3.16
C ALA A 130 17.63 -11.98 -2.72
N GLY A 131 18.96 -11.81 -2.70
CA GLY A 131 19.59 -10.52 -2.40
C GLY A 131 19.20 -9.43 -3.40
N TRP A 132 19.34 -9.71 -4.69
CA TRP A 132 18.94 -8.77 -5.75
C TRP A 132 17.44 -8.55 -5.81
N MET A 133 16.63 -9.58 -5.55
CA MET A 133 15.18 -9.44 -5.42
C MET A 133 14.83 -8.47 -4.28
N LEU A 134 15.43 -8.65 -3.10
CA LEU A 134 15.17 -7.78 -1.96
C LEU A 134 15.57 -6.33 -2.27
N LEU A 135 16.75 -6.11 -2.86
CA LEU A 135 17.16 -4.76 -3.27
C LEU A 135 16.21 -4.14 -4.31
N ALA A 136 15.83 -4.89 -5.34
CA ALA A 136 14.87 -4.41 -6.35
C ALA A 136 13.51 -4.11 -5.72
N TYR A 137 13.04 -4.94 -4.79
CA TYR A 137 11.80 -4.74 -4.05
C TYR A 137 11.85 -3.44 -3.25
N LEU A 138 12.89 -3.24 -2.43
CA LEU A 138 13.03 -2.04 -1.61
C LEU A 138 13.19 -0.78 -2.48
N ALA A 139 13.89 -0.88 -3.61
CA ALA A 139 14.01 0.22 -4.56
C ALA A 139 12.64 0.61 -5.15
N ILE A 140 11.83 -0.37 -5.57
CA ILE A 140 10.46 -0.13 -6.06
C ILE A 140 9.61 0.54 -4.97
N VAL A 141 9.65 0.05 -3.73
CA VAL A 141 8.87 0.62 -2.62
C VAL A 141 9.34 2.04 -2.27
N ALA A 142 10.65 2.32 -2.33
CA ALA A 142 11.21 3.63 -2.04
C ALA A 142 10.74 4.73 -3.02
N VAL A 143 10.43 4.34 -4.26
CA VAL A 143 9.88 5.26 -5.29
C VAL A 143 8.38 5.12 -5.47
N TRP A 144 7.72 4.26 -4.68
CA TRP A 144 6.29 4.00 -4.82
C TRP A 144 5.45 5.20 -4.37
N PRO A 145 4.37 5.56 -5.08
CA PRO A 145 3.59 6.78 -4.79
C PRO A 145 2.68 6.67 -3.57
N TYR A 146 2.45 5.47 -3.04
CA TYR A 146 1.59 5.24 -1.87
C TYR A 146 2.39 4.96 -0.60
N ALA A 147 1.71 5.07 0.54
CA ALA A 147 2.21 4.64 1.83
C ALA A 147 2.87 3.24 1.75
N PRO A 148 4.16 3.11 2.13
CA PRO A 148 4.93 1.90 1.94
C PRO A 148 4.56 0.78 2.93
N ASP A 149 3.80 1.10 3.98
CA ASP A 149 3.44 0.23 5.10
C ASP A 149 3.00 -1.16 4.61
N ARG A 150 2.01 -1.20 3.71
CA ARG A 150 1.45 -2.47 3.19
C ARG A 150 2.42 -3.30 2.36
N PHE A 151 3.41 -2.66 1.73
CA PHE A 151 4.41 -3.35 0.94
C PHE A 151 5.54 -3.89 1.82
N LEU A 152 5.87 -3.21 2.91
CA LEU A 152 6.94 -3.66 3.79
C LEU A 152 6.56 -4.91 4.58
N TRP A 153 5.28 -5.10 4.91
CA TRP A 153 4.81 -6.33 5.57
C TRP A 153 5.17 -7.60 4.79
N ALA A 154 5.04 -7.59 3.47
CA ALA A 154 5.41 -8.72 2.63
C ALA A 154 6.94 -8.94 2.53
N ALA A 155 7.74 -7.90 2.75
CA ALA A 155 9.20 -7.97 2.75
C ALA A 155 9.81 -8.28 4.12
N LEU A 156 9.03 -8.21 5.21
CA LEU A 156 9.54 -8.41 6.57
C LEU A 156 10.29 -9.74 6.77
N PRO A 157 9.84 -10.89 6.26
CA PRO A 157 10.59 -12.14 6.43
C PRO A 157 12.00 -12.05 5.82
N TRP A 158 12.12 -11.43 4.64
CA TRP A 158 13.41 -11.24 3.98
C TRP A 158 14.29 -10.22 4.69
N LEU A 159 13.70 -9.13 5.17
CA LEU A 159 14.41 -8.15 6.00
C LEU A 159 14.88 -8.76 7.32
N ALA A 160 14.08 -9.64 7.95
CA ALA A 160 14.45 -10.37 9.15
C ALA A 160 15.57 -11.38 8.88
N CYS A 161 15.52 -12.11 7.76
CA CYS A 161 16.62 -12.99 7.33
C CYS A 161 17.91 -12.21 7.09
N ALA A 162 17.84 -11.08 6.38
CA ALA A 162 19.01 -10.21 6.17
C ALA A 162 19.52 -9.72 7.53
N PHE A 163 18.67 -9.15 8.37
CA PHE A 163 19.04 -8.65 9.69
C PHE A 163 19.71 -9.72 10.56
N THR A 164 19.14 -10.92 10.65
CA THR A 164 19.71 -12.03 11.45
C THR A 164 21.05 -12.51 10.91
N LEU A 165 21.21 -12.63 9.58
CA LEU A 165 22.51 -12.91 8.95
C LEU A 165 23.54 -11.83 9.28
N GLY A 166 23.12 -10.56 9.29
CA GLY A 166 23.96 -9.43 9.65
C GLY A 166 24.42 -9.45 11.10
N VAL A 167 23.51 -9.69 12.05
CA VAL A 167 23.84 -9.85 13.47
C VAL A 167 24.80 -11.04 13.65
N ALA A 168 24.52 -12.18 13.03
CA ALA A 168 25.37 -13.35 13.10
C ALA A 168 26.79 -13.10 12.55
N ASP A 169 26.89 -12.37 11.43
CA ASP A 169 28.17 -11.98 10.81
C ASP A 169 28.95 -11.00 11.70
N LEU A 170 28.29 -10.02 12.33
CA LEU A 170 28.93 -9.05 13.22
C LEU A 170 29.40 -9.67 14.54
N VAL A 171 28.63 -10.60 15.09
CA VAL A 171 28.90 -11.23 16.40
C VAL A 171 29.85 -12.42 16.29
N GLY A 172 29.71 -13.22 15.23
CA GLY A 172 30.37 -14.53 15.07
C GLY A 172 31.78 -14.49 14.48
N ARG A 173 32.23 -13.35 13.96
CA ARG A 173 33.61 -13.20 13.46
C ARG A 173 34.58 -13.17 14.63
N THR A 174 35.35 -14.24 14.80
CA THR A 174 36.36 -14.41 15.87
C THR A 174 37.42 -13.31 15.88
N ALA A 175 37.79 -12.80 14.71
CA ALA A 175 38.76 -11.70 14.54
C ALA A 175 38.12 -10.29 14.55
N ALA A 176 36.80 -10.17 14.69
CA ALA A 176 36.16 -8.86 14.72
C ALA A 176 36.48 -8.12 16.03
N ALA A 177 36.78 -6.82 15.91
CA ALA A 177 37.03 -5.97 17.06
C ALA A 177 35.82 -5.97 18.03
N ARG A 178 36.09 -5.81 19.34
CA ARG A 178 35.05 -5.86 20.39
C ARG A 178 33.88 -4.92 20.12
N TRP A 179 34.14 -3.74 19.54
CA TRP A 179 33.11 -2.77 19.19
C TRP A 179 32.17 -3.23 18.06
N VAL A 180 32.64 -4.06 17.11
CA VAL A 180 31.82 -4.64 16.04
C VAL A 180 30.83 -5.65 16.62
N ARG A 181 31.32 -6.51 17.52
CA ARG A 181 30.49 -7.49 18.23
C ARG A 181 29.47 -6.78 19.12
N ALA A 182 29.90 -5.72 19.81
CA ALA A 182 29.00 -4.88 20.60
C ALA A 182 27.91 -4.27 19.73
N ALA A 183 28.25 -3.70 18.55
CA ALA A 183 27.26 -3.16 17.62
C ALA A 183 26.25 -4.22 17.15
N GLY A 184 26.69 -5.46 16.89
CA GLY A 184 25.79 -6.58 16.55
C GLY A 184 24.81 -6.92 17.66
N TRP A 185 25.29 -7.02 18.92
CA TRP A 185 24.43 -7.26 20.07
C TRP A 185 23.49 -6.08 20.35
N THR A 186 23.97 -4.85 20.23
CA THR A 186 23.15 -3.64 20.35
C THR A 186 22.05 -3.63 19.30
N ALA A 187 22.36 -3.96 18.04
CA ALA A 187 21.35 -4.07 16.99
C ALA A 187 20.25 -5.08 17.36
N ALA A 188 20.64 -6.28 17.79
CA ALA A 188 19.70 -7.32 18.19
C ALA A 188 18.83 -6.88 19.38
N ALA A 189 19.44 -6.29 20.41
CA ALA A 189 18.73 -5.79 21.58
C ALA A 189 17.75 -4.67 21.23
N VAL A 190 18.16 -3.69 20.42
CA VAL A 190 17.29 -2.59 19.98
C VAL A 190 16.08 -3.12 19.23
N VAL A 191 16.29 -4.04 18.28
CA VAL A 191 15.18 -4.62 17.50
C VAL A 191 14.26 -5.46 18.38
N ALA A 192 14.81 -6.26 19.30
CA ALA A 192 14.00 -7.05 20.23
C ALA A 192 13.17 -6.16 21.17
N LEU A 193 13.78 -5.11 21.75
CA LEU A 193 13.12 -4.17 22.65
C LEU A 193 12.08 -3.29 21.94
N GLY A 194 12.27 -3.00 20.65
CA GLY A 194 11.26 -2.31 19.85
C GLY A 194 10.12 -3.24 19.43
N PHE A 195 10.43 -4.42 18.93
CA PHE A 195 9.47 -5.32 18.30
C PHE A 195 8.60 -6.08 19.32
N LEU A 196 9.22 -6.73 20.32
CA LEU A 196 8.51 -7.66 21.22
C LEU A 196 7.39 -6.98 22.02
N PRO A 197 7.59 -5.79 22.65
CA PRO A 197 6.52 -5.14 23.39
C PRO A 197 5.35 -4.75 22.48
N ARG A 198 5.61 -4.35 21.24
CA ARG A 198 4.54 -4.02 20.27
C ARG A 198 3.74 -5.24 19.89
N GLN A 199 4.40 -6.36 19.64
CA GLN A 199 3.69 -7.60 19.32
C GLN A 199 2.88 -8.08 20.52
N ALA A 200 3.42 -8.00 21.74
CA ALA A 200 2.70 -8.34 22.96
C ALA A 200 1.45 -7.46 23.13
N VAL A 201 1.59 -6.13 23.03
CA VAL A 201 0.46 -5.18 23.13
C VAL A 201 -0.53 -5.38 21.98
N GLY A 202 -0.03 -5.58 20.76
CA GLY A 202 -0.84 -5.80 19.57
C GLY A 202 -1.68 -7.07 19.66
N LEU A 203 -1.09 -8.17 20.14
CA LEU A 203 -1.80 -9.43 20.40
C LEU A 203 -2.81 -9.26 21.52
N ALA A 204 -2.42 -8.66 22.66
CA ALA A 204 -3.31 -8.43 23.80
C ALA A 204 -4.52 -7.57 23.45
N ARG A 205 -4.37 -6.61 22.53
CA ARG A 205 -5.45 -5.72 22.07
C ARG A 205 -6.20 -6.24 20.83
N GLY A 206 -5.83 -7.41 20.30
CA GLY A 206 -6.39 -7.94 19.06
C GLY A 206 -6.23 -6.97 17.87
N ALA A 207 -5.07 -6.30 17.79
CA ALA A 207 -4.77 -5.29 16.77
C ALA A 207 -4.77 -5.87 15.35
N ALA A 208 -4.46 -7.17 15.20
CA ALA A 208 -4.50 -7.84 13.89
C ALA A 208 -5.90 -7.82 13.25
N THR A 209 -6.96 -7.76 14.06
CA THR A 209 -8.35 -7.77 13.59
C THR A 209 -9.08 -6.45 13.84
N SER A 210 -8.45 -5.45 14.48
CA SER A 210 -9.15 -4.23 14.90
C SER A 210 -9.68 -3.42 13.72
N THR A 211 -8.86 -3.21 12.67
CA THR A 211 -9.29 -2.49 11.46
C THR A 211 -10.45 -3.19 10.77
N GLN A 212 -10.35 -4.51 10.58
CA GLN A 212 -11.40 -5.28 9.91
C GLN A 212 -12.69 -5.35 10.72
N ARG A 213 -12.58 -5.44 12.06
CA ARG A 213 -13.75 -5.33 12.96
C ARG A 213 -14.39 -3.95 12.86
N GLY A 214 -13.59 -2.88 12.78
CA GLY A 214 -14.09 -1.52 12.59
C GLY A 214 -14.89 -1.37 11.30
N ILE A 215 -14.31 -1.80 10.17
CA ILE A 215 -14.98 -1.81 8.87
C ILE A 215 -16.27 -2.66 8.95
N SER A 216 -16.16 -3.89 9.43
CA SER A 216 -17.31 -4.81 9.53
C SER A 216 -18.44 -4.23 10.37
N ALA A 217 -18.13 -3.61 11.51
CA ALA A 217 -19.13 -3.01 12.40
C ALA A 217 -19.86 -1.82 11.76
N THR A 218 -19.23 -1.11 10.82
CA THR A 218 -19.89 -0.08 10.01
C THR A 218 -20.84 -0.72 9.00
N PHE A 219 -20.36 -1.74 8.26
CA PHE A 219 -21.14 -2.37 7.20
C PHE A 219 -22.25 -3.29 7.70
N GLU A 220 -22.18 -3.77 8.94
CA GLU A 220 -23.23 -4.59 9.58
C GLU A 220 -24.58 -3.86 9.63
N GLU A 221 -24.58 -2.54 9.83
CA GLU A 221 -25.80 -1.72 9.82
C GLU A 221 -26.12 -1.18 8.42
N LEU A 222 -25.09 -0.82 7.65
CA LEU A 222 -25.27 -0.20 6.34
C LEU A 222 -25.81 -1.16 5.28
N LEU A 223 -25.27 -2.39 5.21
CA LEU A 223 -25.63 -3.35 4.15
C LEU A 223 -27.10 -3.81 4.22
N PRO A 224 -27.68 -4.16 5.38
CA PRO A 224 -29.09 -4.50 5.46
C PRO A 224 -29.99 -3.34 5.03
N TRP A 225 -29.64 -2.10 5.42
CA TRP A 225 -30.41 -0.93 5.01
C TRP A 225 -30.35 -0.72 3.50
N ILE A 226 -29.16 -0.77 2.87
CA ILE A 226 -29.06 -0.67 1.40
C ILE A 226 -29.94 -1.73 0.74
N ARG A 227 -29.92 -2.97 1.26
CA ARG A 227 -30.72 -4.06 0.69
C ARG A 227 -32.22 -3.85 0.78
N ALA A 228 -32.70 -3.23 1.86
CA ALA A 228 -34.13 -3.03 2.10
C ALA A 228 -34.65 -1.72 1.49
N ALA A 229 -33.84 -0.66 1.49
CA ALA A 229 -34.26 0.70 1.18
C ALA A 229 -33.95 1.13 -0.26
N THR A 230 -33.14 0.38 -1.01
CA THR A 230 -32.78 0.73 -2.39
C THR A 230 -33.26 -0.31 -3.40
N ASP A 231 -33.64 0.17 -4.59
CA ASP A 231 -33.99 -0.69 -5.71
C ASP A 231 -32.84 -1.62 -6.12
N SER A 232 -33.17 -2.77 -6.72
CA SER A 232 -32.16 -3.73 -7.21
C SER A 232 -31.24 -3.16 -8.29
N SER A 233 -31.72 -2.17 -9.06
CA SER A 233 -30.98 -1.45 -10.10
C SER A 233 -30.23 -0.22 -9.57
N ALA A 234 -30.35 0.08 -8.28
CA ALA A 234 -29.69 1.23 -7.66
C ALA A 234 -28.17 1.15 -7.84
N ILE A 235 -27.57 2.30 -8.16
CA ILE A 235 -26.13 2.49 -8.21
C ILE A 235 -25.72 3.25 -6.95
N ILE A 236 -24.88 2.62 -6.12
CA ILE A 236 -24.46 3.13 -4.82
C ILE A 236 -23.05 3.70 -4.94
N ALA A 237 -22.90 5.00 -4.72
CA ALA A 237 -21.60 5.60 -4.51
C ALA A 237 -21.16 5.41 -3.06
N GLY A 238 -20.04 4.76 -2.80
CA GLY A 238 -19.63 4.48 -1.42
C GLY A 238 -18.15 4.19 -1.28
N GLU A 239 -17.74 4.06 -0.01
CA GLU A 239 -16.43 3.53 0.35
C GLU A 239 -16.53 1.99 0.34
N ASP A 240 -15.46 1.30 -0.08
CA ASP A 240 -15.42 -0.17 -0.23
C ASP A 240 -16.47 -0.74 -1.21
N GLU A 241 -16.41 -0.32 -2.47
CA GLU A 241 -17.38 -0.65 -3.52
C GLU A 241 -17.52 -2.15 -3.77
N ALA A 242 -16.41 -2.89 -3.66
CA ALA A 242 -16.40 -4.33 -3.79
C ALA A 242 -17.27 -5.01 -2.72
N LEU A 243 -17.24 -4.48 -1.49
CA LEU A 243 -18.02 -5.00 -0.36
C LEU A 243 -19.51 -4.66 -0.56
N LEU A 244 -19.81 -3.42 -0.97
CA LEU A 244 -21.17 -3.01 -1.32
C LEU A 244 -21.76 -3.92 -2.42
N TRP A 245 -21.03 -4.14 -3.51
CA TRP A 245 -21.49 -5.00 -4.60
C TRP A 245 -21.69 -6.46 -4.15
N LEU A 246 -20.69 -7.04 -3.48
CA LEU A 246 -20.70 -8.45 -3.09
C LEU A 246 -21.86 -8.79 -2.13
N TYR A 247 -22.15 -7.91 -1.17
CA TYR A 247 -23.13 -8.21 -0.11
C TYR A 247 -24.53 -7.67 -0.36
N THR A 248 -24.69 -6.77 -1.33
CA THR A 248 -26.01 -6.20 -1.67
C THR A 248 -26.48 -6.55 -3.08
N GLY A 249 -25.59 -6.94 -3.99
CA GLY A 249 -25.88 -7.15 -5.41
C GLY A 249 -26.12 -5.86 -6.21
N ARG A 250 -26.02 -4.68 -5.58
CA ARG A 250 -26.17 -3.37 -6.25
C ARG A 250 -24.87 -3.00 -6.95
N ARG A 251 -24.97 -2.31 -8.08
CA ARG A 251 -23.78 -1.71 -8.71
C ARG A 251 -23.19 -0.67 -7.76
N ALA A 252 -21.87 -0.66 -7.62
CA ALA A 252 -21.18 0.24 -6.72
C ALA A 252 -20.12 1.04 -7.46
N VAL A 253 -19.96 2.30 -7.09
CA VAL A 253 -18.95 3.22 -7.62
C VAL A 253 -18.28 3.98 -6.47
N PRO A 254 -17.06 4.50 -6.63
CA PRO A 254 -16.42 5.31 -5.59
C PRO A 254 -17.23 6.52 -5.17
N SER A 255 -17.33 6.77 -3.86
CA SER A 255 -17.83 8.05 -3.31
C SER A 255 -16.75 9.14 -3.27
N PHE A 256 -15.47 8.79 -3.51
CA PHE A 256 -14.34 9.71 -3.48
C PHE A 256 -13.55 9.70 -4.78
N VAL A 257 -13.44 10.88 -5.41
CA VAL A 257 -12.64 11.11 -6.61
C VAL A 257 -11.43 11.95 -6.26
N TRP A 258 -10.25 11.44 -6.56
CA TRP A 258 -9.00 12.00 -6.08
C TRP A 258 -7.87 11.78 -7.07
N ARG A 259 -6.76 12.51 -6.87
CA ARG A 259 -5.52 12.39 -7.64
C ARG A 259 -4.31 12.38 -6.71
N VAL A 260 -3.19 11.87 -7.21
CA VAL A 260 -1.90 12.04 -6.54
C VAL A 260 -1.33 13.40 -6.88
N ARG A 261 -0.85 14.15 -5.88
CA ARG A 261 -0.02 15.34 -6.08
C ARG A 261 1.24 15.22 -5.23
N GLY A 262 2.39 15.01 -5.87
CA GLY A 262 3.60 14.57 -5.19
C GLY A 262 3.38 13.19 -4.55
N ARG A 263 3.19 13.14 -3.23
CA ARG A 263 2.88 11.91 -2.45
C ARG A 263 1.55 12.00 -1.69
N ALA A 264 0.83 13.11 -1.80
CA ALA A 264 -0.44 13.31 -1.13
C ALA A 264 -1.61 12.90 -2.04
N ALA A 265 -2.65 12.32 -1.43
CA ALA A 265 -3.96 12.19 -2.06
C ALA A 265 -4.66 13.56 -1.97
N GLU A 266 -5.10 14.08 -3.10
CA GLU A 266 -5.81 15.35 -3.21
C GLU A 266 -7.17 15.10 -3.84
N SER A 267 -8.24 15.62 -3.21
CA SER A 267 -9.59 15.57 -3.79
C SER A 267 -9.64 16.31 -5.12
N LEU A 268 -10.41 15.79 -6.09
CA LEU A 268 -10.72 16.50 -7.33
C LEU A 268 -11.83 17.55 -7.17
N GLY A 269 -12.36 17.70 -5.95
CA GLY A 269 -13.31 18.74 -5.56
C GLY A 269 -14.78 18.40 -5.83
N PRO A 270 -15.70 19.20 -5.27
CA PRO A 270 -17.14 18.92 -5.29
C PRO A 270 -17.76 18.94 -6.69
N ASP A 271 -17.32 19.84 -7.57
CA ASP A 271 -17.86 19.93 -8.94
C ASP A 271 -17.52 18.67 -9.76
N THR A 272 -16.29 18.18 -9.62
CA THR A 272 -15.84 16.94 -10.28
C THR A 272 -16.58 15.74 -9.72
N LEU A 273 -16.75 15.66 -8.39
CA LEU A 273 -17.52 14.60 -7.75
C LEU A 273 -18.97 14.59 -8.24
N ARG A 274 -19.63 15.76 -8.28
CA ARG A 274 -21.01 15.89 -8.82
C ARG A 274 -21.11 15.38 -10.24
N ALA A 275 -20.22 15.85 -11.12
CA ALA A 275 -20.22 15.45 -12.52
C ALA A 275 -19.98 13.93 -12.67
N TYR A 276 -19.10 13.37 -11.84
CA TYR A 276 -18.84 11.93 -11.80
C TYR A 276 -20.06 11.11 -11.35
N LEU A 277 -20.73 11.52 -10.27
CA LEU A 277 -21.94 10.86 -9.77
C LEU A 277 -23.06 10.86 -10.83
N LEU A 278 -23.23 11.98 -11.54
CA LEU A 278 -24.19 12.08 -12.65
C LEU A 278 -23.83 11.16 -13.82
N ARG A 279 -22.56 11.16 -14.26
CA ARG A 279 -22.09 10.31 -15.38
C ARG A 279 -22.21 8.81 -15.08
N THR A 280 -21.91 8.41 -13.86
CA THR A 280 -22.03 7.01 -13.42
C THR A 280 -23.48 6.58 -13.17
N GLY A 281 -24.41 7.54 -13.15
CA GLY A 281 -25.81 7.28 -12.85
C GLY A 281 -26.04 6.94 -11.37
N ALA A 282 -25.12 7.32 -10.47
CA ALA A 282 -25.26 7.10 -9.04
C ALA A 282 -26.63 7.61 -8.56
N THR A 283 -27.33 6.76 -7.82
CA THR A 283 -28.67 7.04 -7.28
C THR A 283 -28.61 7.36 -5.80
N HIS A 284 -27.65 6.75 -5.11
CA HIS A 284 -27.43 6.92 -3.68
C HIS A 284 -25.95 7.14 -3.43
N LEU A 285 -25.64 7.87 -2.37
CA LEU A 285 -24.30 8.03 -1.84
C LEU A 285 -24.30 7.62 -0.37
N VAL A 286 -23.33 6.80 0.03
CA VAL A 286 -23.15 6.37 1.42
C VAL A 286 -21.78 6.80 1.94
N LEU A 287 -21.78 7.35 3.15
CA LEU A 287 -20.60 7.72 3.92
C LEU A 287 -20.46 6.79 5.12
N THR A 288 -19.29 6.17 5.29
CA THR A 288 -19.06 5.20 6.38
C THR A 288 -18.55 5.86 7.67
N GLY A 289 -18.33 7.17 7.67
CA GLY A 289 -17.97 7.93 8.88
C GLY A 289 -17.52 9.37 8.62
N GLY A 290 -17.52 10.21 9.66
CA GLY A 290 -17.07 11.61 9.59
C GLY A 290 -15.55 11.80 9.42
N GLY A 291 -14.76 10.74 9.61
CA GLY A 291 -13.33 10.70 9.30
C GLY A 291 -12.99 10.08 7.95
N SER A 292 -14.00 9.83 7.11
CA SER A 292 -13.84 9.36 5.73
C SER A 292 -13.04 10.37 4.90
N ASP A 293 -12.19 9.87 3.99
CA ASP A 293 -11.50 10.71 3.00
C ASP A 293 -12.50 11.49 2.10
N ALA A 294 -13.71 10.94 1.92
CA ALA A 294 -14.78 11.54 1.15
C ALA A 294 -15.56 12.61 1.92
N ALA A 295 -15.59 12.56 3.26
CA ALA A 295 -16.49 13.36 4.10
C ALA A 295 -16.34 14.86 3.84
N GLN A 296 -15.11 15.37 3.77
CA GLN A 296 -14.87 16.80 3.50
C GLN A 296 -15.39 17.20 2.12
N THR A 297 -15.10 16.40 1.09
CA THR A 297 -15.53 16.73 -0.29
C THR A 297 -17.05 16.67 -0.42
N ILE A 298 -17.72 15.79 0.32
CA ILE A 298 -19.18 15.70 0.33
C ILE A 298 -19.81 16.86 1.10
N ASN A 299 -19.20 17.31 2.20
CA ASN A 299 -19.63 18.53 2.88
C ASN A 299 -19.51 19.75 1.97
N ASP A 300 -18.40 19.87 1.24
CA ASP A 300 -18.21 20.95 0.25
C ASP A 300 -19.23 20.85 -0.90
N LEU A 301 -19.59 19.62 -1.32
CA LEU A 301 -20.61 19.36 -2.33
C LEU A 301 -22.00 19.81 -1.86
N LEU A 302 -22.37 19.49 -0.61
CA LEU A 302 -23.64 19.91 0.00
C LEU A 302 -23.75 21.43 0.07
N GLY A 303 -22.65 22.12 0.43
CA GLY A 303 -22.61 23.58 0.52
C GLY A 303 -22.67 24.27 -0.85
N ARG A 304 -21.98 23.72 -1.86
CA ARG A 304 -21.87 24.33 -3.19
C ARG A 304 -23.04 24.00 -4.12
N HIS A 305 -23.67 22.83 -3.96
CA HIS A 305 -24.80 22.36 -4.78
C HIS A 305 -25.98 21.99 -3.87
N PRO A 306 -26.65 22.98 -3.26
CA PRO A 306 -27.77 22.72 -2.37
C PRO A 306 -28.89 21.97 -3.11
N GLY A 307 -29.45 20.95 -2.47
CA GLY A 307 -30.50 20.10 -3.03
C GLY A 307 -30.01 18.97 -3.94
N PHE A 308 -28.72 18.90 -4.29
CA PHE A 308 -28.21 17.78 -5.10
C PHE A 308 -28.18 16.45 -4.34
N LEU A 309 -27.94 16.48 -3.03
CA LEU A 309 -27.97 15.31 -2.15
C LEU A 309 -29.04 15.51 -1.08
N ARG A 310 -29.97 14.56 -0.97
CA ARG A 310 -31.01 14.53 0.06
C ARG A 310 -30.68 13.47 1.08
N VAL A 311 -30.54 13.84 2.36
CA VAL A 311 -30.33 12.85 3.43
C VAL A 311 -31.57 11.95 3.52
N VAL A 312 -31.36 10.64 3.35
CA VAL A 312 -32.43 9.63 3.49
C VAL A 312 -32.25 8.77 4.74
N ARG A 313 -31.03 8.72 5.27
CA ARG A 313 -30.74 8.02 6.53
C ARG A 313 -29.53 8.65 7.23
N SER A 314 -29.66 8.83 8.54
CA SER A 314 -28.56 9.08 9.44
C SER A 314 -28.50 7.96 10.48
N TRP A 315 -27.28 7.62 10.90
CA TRP A 315 -27.05 6.66 11.98
C TRP A 315 -26.51 7.38 13.22
N PRO A 316 -26.50 6.73 14.40
CA PRO A 316 -25.86 7.26 15.60
C PRO A 316 -24.34 7.42 15.45
N ARG A 317 -23.71 6.52 14.67
CA ARG A 317 -22.36 6.73 14.16
C ARG A 317 -22.43 7.76 13.03
N PRO A 318 -21.36 8.53 12.74
CA PRO A 318 -21.35 9.58 11.73
C PRO A 318 -21.39 9.04 10.28
N MET A 319 -22.22 8.03 10.03
CA MET A 319 -22.58 7.48 8.74
C MET A 319 -23.82 8.20 8.24
N LEU A 320 -23.84 8.48 6.94
CA LEU A 320 -24.94 9.15 6.28
C LEU A 320 -25.22 8.46 4.95
N ALA A 321 -26.50 8.35 4.60
CA ALA A 321 -26.92 7.96 3.27
C ALA A 321 -27.73 9.08 2.65
N PHE A 322 -27.40 9.35 1.39
CA PHE A 322 -28.03 10.37 0.59
C PHE A 322 -28.65 9.73 -0.64
N GLU A 323 -29.77 10.29 -1.08
CA GLU A 323 -30.29 10.09 -2.43
C GLU A 323 -29.78 11.23 -3.32
N VAL A 324 -29.29 10.86 -4.50
CA VAL A 324 -28.79 11.80 -5.51
C VAL A 324 -29.98 12.35 -6.29
N GLN A 325 -30.23 13.65 -6.13
CA GLN A 325 -31.28 14.35 -6.86
C GLN A 325 -30.77 14.72 -8.25
N ARG A 326 -31.48 14.27 -9.29
CA ARG A 326 -31.19 14.66 -10.67
C ARG A 326 -31.94 15.96 -10.99
N PRO A 327 -31.27 16.94 -11.60
CA PRO A 327 -31.94 18.14 -12.11
C PRO A 327 -32.89 17.81 -13.26
#